data_AF-A0A2X0X9A2-F1
#
_entry.id   AF-A0A2X0X9A2-F1
#
_cell.length_a   1.000
_cell.length_b   1.000
_cell.length_c   1.000
_cell.angle_alpha   90.00
_cell.angle_beta   90.00
_cell.angle_gamma   90.00
#
_symmetry.space_group_name_H-M   'P 1'
#
loop_
_entity.id
_entity.type
_entity.pdbx_description
1 polymer ?
#
loop_
_entity_poly.entity_id
_entity_poly.type
_entity_poly.pdbx_seq_one_letter_code
_entity_poly.pdbx_strand_id
1 'polypeptide(L)' 'MALEYKQRESDGSMGQSVKVGTGLSIDEQVLSLGEQLAQEKIKGIQKDLLINSLGQTVTQLKLEVMTLKGGVS' A
#
# COMPACT_ATOMS: atom_id res chain seq x y z
N MET A 1 -12.12 10.48 21.18
CA MET A 1 -12.86 9.42 21.91
C MET A 1 -13.76 8.72 20.89
N ALA A 2 -13.57 7.43 20.62
CA ALA A 2 -14.45 6.69 19.69
C ALA A 2 -15.83 6.53 20.33
N LEU A 3 -16.90 6.74 19.55
CA LEU A 3 -18.26 6.48 19.99
C LEU A 3 -18.47 4.96 19.99
N GLU A 4 -18.86 4.39 21.13
CA GLU A 4 -19.20 2.97 21.23
C GLU A 4 -20.71 2.83 21.49
N TYR A 5 -21.41 2.02 20.69
CA TYR A 5 -22.78 1.63 20.99
C TYR A 5 -22.88 0.11 21.13
N LYS A 6 -23.82 -0.37 21.95
CA LYS A 6 -24.12 -1.80 22.05
C LYS A 6 -25.26 -2.14 21.12
N GLN A 7 -25.03 -3.03 20.16
CA GLN A 7 -26.10 -3.54 19.30
C GLN A 7 -27.03 -4.43 20.13
N ARG A 8 -28.35 -4.35 19.94
CA ARG A 8 -29.27 -5.32 20.56
C ARG A 8 -29.31 -6.58 19.72
N GLU A 9 -29.18 -7.72 20.38
CA GLU A 9 -29.36 -9.04 19.78
C GLU A 9 -30.85 -9.31 19.55
N SER A 10 -31.16 -10.32 18.72
CA SER A 10 -32.55 -10.67 18.35
C SER A 10 -33.42 -11.10 19.54
N ASP A 11 -32.81 -11.48 20.66
CA ASP A 11 -33.47 -11.83 21.92
C ASP A 11 -33.71 -10.61 22.85
N GLY A 12 -33.33 -9.41 22.40
CA GLY A 12 -33.47 -8.16 23.16
C GLY A 12 -32.34 -7.89 24.16
N SER A 13 -31.38 -8.82 24.30
CA SER A 13 -30.19 -8.62 25.13
C SER A 13 -29.23 -7.58 24.51
N MET A 14 -28.41 -6.96 25.36
CA MET A 14 -27.37 -6.03 24.90
C MET A 14 -26.18 -6.86 24.39
N GLY A 15 -25.95 -6.83 23.09
CA GLY A 15 -24.84 -7.48 22.40
C GLY A 15 -23.50 -6.77 22.59
N GLN A 16 -22.52 -7.17 21.80
CA GLN A 16 -21.16 -6.66 21.91
C GLN A 16 -21.07 -5.16 21.56
N SER A 17 -20.15 -4.46 22.21
CA SER A 17 -19.86 -3.05 21.90
C SER A 17 -19.28 -2.93 20.50
N VAL A 18 -19.93 -2.14 19.65
CA VAL A 18 -19.47 -1.79 18.30
C VAL A 18 -18.80 -0.42 18.37
N LYS A 19 -17.52 -0.37 17.99
CA LYS A 19 -16.76 0.89 17.87
C LYS A 19 -17.17 1.63 16.59
N VAL A 20 -17.50 2.91 16.72
CA VAL A 20 -17.84 3.80 15.60
C VAL A 20 -16.74 4.85 15.43
N GLY A 21 -16.11 4.84 14.26
CA GLY A 21 -15.04 5.76 13.89
C GLY A 21 -13.68 5.37 14.48
N THR A 22 -12.66 6.19 14.17
CA THR A 22 -11.27 5.97 14.62
C THR A 22 -11.01 6.53 16.02
N GLY A 23 -11.89 7.38 16.54
CA GLY A 23 -11.73 8.04 17.83
C GLY A 23 -10.68 9.15 17.87
N LEU A 24 -10.02 9.42 16.74
CA LEU A 24 -9.02 10.47 16.53
C LEU A 24 -9.70 11.82 16.24
N SER A 25 -9.13 12.90 16.74
CA SER A 25 -9.45 14.26 16.30
C SER A 25 -9.12 14.44 14.80
N ILE A 26 -9.69 15.47 14.17
CA ILE A 26 -9.45 15.76 12.75
C ILE A 26 -7.95 15.95 12.49
N ASP A 27 -7.26 16.66 13.38
CA ASP A 27 -5.82 16.93 13.26
C ASP A 27 -4.99 15.63 13.33
N GLU A 28 -5.33 14.73 14.27
CA GLU A 28 -4.70 13.42 14.38
C GLU A 28 -4.98 12.53 13.14
N GLN A 29 -6.18 12.61 12.56
CA GLN A 29 -6.50 11.92 11.31
C GLN A 29 -5.67 12.45 10.14
N VAL A 30 -5.52 13.78 10.02
CA VAL A 30 -4.71 14.40 8.97
C VAL A 30 -3.24 14.00 9.10
N LEU A 31 -2.69 13.99 10.30
CA LEU A 31 -1.32 13.52 10.56
C LEU A 31 -1.15 12.05 10.17
N SER A 32 -2.07 11.17 10.60
CA SER A 32 -2.01 9.75 10.25
C SER A 32 -2.10 9.50 8.74
N LEU A 33 -2.97 10.24 8.04
CA LEU A 33 -3.06 10.18 6.57
C LEU A 33 -1.78 10.70 5.90
N GLY A 34 -1.17 11.74 6.46
CA GLY A 34 0.12 12.28 6.00
C GLY A 34 1.25 11.25 6.10
N GLU A 35 1.36 10.56 7.24
CA GLU A 35 2.33 9.48 7.46
C GLU A 35 2.11 8.32 6.48
N GLN A 36 0.86 7.87 6.31
CA GLN A 36 0.51 6.82 5.36
C GLN A 36 0.88 7.21 3.93
N LEU A 37 0.60 8.45 3.52
CA LEU A 37 0.96 8.96 2.20
C LEU A 37 2.48 9.04 2.00
N ALA A 38 3.23 9.48 3.02
CA ALA A 38 4.68 9.53 2.96
C ALA A 38 5.28 8.12 2.78
N GLN A 39 4.80 7.14 3.53
CA GLN A 39 5.22 5.75 3.40
C GLN A 39 4.89 5.19 2.00
N GLU A 40 3.71 5.47 1.47
CA GLU A 40 3.32 5.01 0.14
C GLU A 40 4.17 5.65 -0.96
N LYS A 41 4.51 6.93 -0.84
CA LYS A 41 5.44 7.60 -1.77
C LYS A 41 6.83 6.97 -1.74
N ILE A 42 7.36 6.63 -0.56
CA ILE A 42 8.65 5.95 -0.43
C ILE A 42 8.62 4.58 -1.13
N LYS A 43 7.56 3.79 -0.90
CA LYS A 43 7.36 2.50 -1.60
C LYS A 43 7.28 2.69 -3.12
N GLY A 44 6.60 3.72 -3.59
CA GLY A 44 6.54 4.08 -5.01
C GLY A 44 7.92 4.33 -5.61
N ILE A 45 8.74 5.16 -4.95
CA ILE A 45 10.12 5.45 -5.40
C ILE A 45 10.96 4.16 -5.44
N GLN A 46 10.89 3.32 -4.41
CA GLN A 46 11.62 2.05 -4.38
C GLN A 46 11.19 1.12 -5.53
N LYS A 47 9.89 1.07 -5.82
CA LYS A 47 9.33 0.30 -6.94
C LYS A 47 9.83 0.83 -8.30
N ASP A 48 9.84 2.14 -8.50
CA ASP A 48 10.30 2.74 -9.76
C ASP A 48 11.79 2.46 -10.00
N LEU A 49 12.62 2.57 -8.97
CA LEU A 49 14.05 2.21 -9.04
C LEU A 49 14.25 0.74 -9.42
N LEU A 50 13.48 -0.17 -8.81
CA LEU A 50 13.53 -1.59 -9.11
C LEU A 50 13.11 -1.87 -10.56
N ILE A 51 12.02 -1.25 -11.03
CA ILE A 51 11.55 -1.39 -12.42
C ILE A 51 12.62 -0.94 -13.41
N ASN A 52 13.25 0.21 -13.16
CA ASN A 52 14.32 0.72 -14.02
C ASN A 52 15.51 -0.24 -14.08
N SER A 53 15.93 -0.79 -12.94
CA SER A 53 17.01 -1.78 -12.87
C SER A 53 16.64 -3.05 -13.65
N LEU A 54 15.44 -3.59 -13.45
CA LEU A 54 14.96 -4.77 -14.17
C LEU A 54 14.87 -4.53 -15.68
N GLY A 55 14.40 -3.35 -16.10
CA GLY A 55 14.34 -2.96 -17.51
C GLY A 55 15.73 -2.92 -18.17
N GLN A 56 16.74 -2.40 -17.47
CA GLN A 56 18.13 -2.43 -17.92
C GLN A 56 18.64 -3.87 -18.05
N THR A 57 18.43 -4.72 -17.05
CA THR A 57 18.83 -6.14 -17.09
C THR A 57 18.17 -6.90 -18.23
N VAL A 58 16.87 -6.70 -18.46
CA VAL A 58 16.15 -7.35 -19.57
C VAL A 58 16.67 -6.89 -20.92
N THR A 59 16.97 -5.59 -21.06
CA THR A 59 17.55 -5.05 -22.29
C THR A 59 18.92 -5.68 -22.56
N GLN A 60 19.78 -5.75 -21.54
CA GLN A 60 21.10 -6.35 -21.62
C GLN A 60 21.02 -7.83 -22.01
N LEU A 61 20.18 -8.62 -21.33
CA LEU A 61 19.96 -10.04 -21.65
C LEU A 61 19.42 -10.22 -23.08
N LYS A 62 18.53 -9.33 -23.53
CA LYS A 62 18.01 -9.38 -24.90
C LYS A 62 19.11 -9.18 -25.93
N LEU A 63 20.00 -8.22 -25.71
CA LEU A 63 21.16 -7.99 -26.58
C LEU A 63 22.10 -9.19 -26.60
N GLU A 64 22.42 -9.76 -25.43
CA GLU A 64 23.24 -10.97 -25.33
C GLU A 64 22.64 -12.15 -26.10
N VAL A 65 21.35 -12.39 -25.95
CA VAL A 65 20.64 -13.44 -26.69
C VAL A 65 20.64 -13.17 -28.19
N MET A 66 20.47 -11.92 -28.63
CA MET A 66 20.51 -11.57 -30.05
C MET A 66 21.91 -11.82 -30.64
N THR A 67 22.97 -11.44 -29.92
CA THR A 67 24.35 -11.70 -30.31
C THR A 67 24.62 -13.20 -30.40
N LEU A 68 24.21 -13.98 -29.40
CA LEU A 68 24.37 -15.45 -29.40
C LEU A 68 23.61 -16.14 -30.54
N LYS A 69 22.48 -15.58 -30.96
CA LYS A 69 21.68 -16.09 -32.08
C LYS A 69 22.15 -15.58 -33.46
N GLY A 70 23.27 -14.87 -33.52
CA GLY A 70 23.82 -14.33 -34.78
C GLY A 70 23.01 -13.19 -35.37
N GLY A 71 22.12 -12.56 -34.60
CA GLY A 71 21.26 -11.46 -35.04
C GLY A 71 21.94 -10.08 -34.99
N VAL A 72 23.17 -10.00 -34.50
CA VAL A 72 23.98 -8.78 -34.50
C VAL A 72 25.26 -9.11 -35.28
N SER A 73 25.29 -8.73 -36.55
CA SER A 73 26.47 -8.70 -37.43
C SER A 73 26.48 -7.37 -38.16
#